data_AF-A0A6A7LKG6-F1
#
_entry.id   AF-A0A6A7LKG6-F1
#
_cell.length_a   1.000
_cell.length_b   1.000
_cell.length_c   1.000
_cell.angle_alpha   90.00
_cell.angle_beta   90.00
_cell.angle_gamma   90.00
#
_symmetry.space_group_name_H-M   'P 1'
#
loop_
_entity.id
_entity.type
_entity.pdbx_description
1 polymer ?
#
loop_
_entity_poly.entity_id
_entity_poly.type
_entity_poly.pdbx_seq_one_letter_code
_entity_poly.pdbx_strand_id
1 'polypeptide(L)'
;MEQHRQRFSGEITNASAVVNTQLSKLRMLERKFSNMDDKFSIEISNLMKNGNNARAKALANELVNIRRIKNTTRNMNLTLEMLVIRFSTLKDFGMIMNTIEPTIDMIKNIQLDISAIIPTASGVLSEMSEVSSEVLNESMRIDGNYAIQTSVDSDALDILTEVESVMEQDAKTKLPEIPAEINESIIRSTDNIKMGRLLKESQVLVET
;
A
#
# COMPACT_ATOMS: atom_id res chain seq x y z
N MET A 1 17.07 3.55 32.48
CA MET A 1 16.00 3.20 31.53
C MET A 1 15.36 4.45 30.92
N GLU A 2 14.88 5.40 31.73
CA GLU A 2 14.24 6.64 31.23
C GLU A 2 15.06 7.49 30.24
N GLN A 3 16.34 7.75 30.52
CA GLN A 3 17.21 8.50 29.58
C GLN A 3 17.40 7.80 28.22
N HIS A 4 17.36 6.46 28.19
CA HIS A 4 17.51 5.71 26.94
C HIS A 4 16.25 5.82 26.08
N ARG A 5 15.06 5.87 26.70
CA ARG A 5 13.77 6.07 26.01
C ARG A 5 13.61 7.48 25.43
N GLN A 6 13.97 8.51 26.19
CA GLN A 6 13.91 9.89 25.69
C GLN A 6 14.87 10.09 24.51
N ARG A 7 16.05 9.47 24.55
CA ARG A 7 16.99 9.44 23.43
C ARG A 7 16.38 8.73 22.21
N PHE A 8 15.82 7.55 22.39
CA PHE A 8 15.17 6.79 21.32
C PHE A 8 14.02 7.56 20.64
N SER A 9 13.13 8.18 21.41
CA SER A 9 12.06 9.02 20.85
C SER A 9 12.61 10.23 20.10
N GLY A 10 13.69 10.84 20.60
CA GLY A 10 14.37 11.95 19.92
C GLY A 10 15.00 11.51 18.59
N GLU A 11 15.64 10.34 18.58
CA GLU A 11 16.26 9.74 17.39
C GLU A 11 15.23 9.41 16.31
N ILE A 12 14.10 8.79 16.65
CA ILE A 12 13.00 8.52 15.71
C ILE A 12 12.44 9.81 15.14
N THR A 13 12.24 10.83 15.97
CA THR A 13 11.70 12.12 15.53
C THR A 13 12.65 12.79 14.53
N ASN A 14 13.95 12.78 14.82
CA ASN A 14 14.95 13.33 13.92
C ASN A 14 15.05 12.54 12.62
N ALA A 15 15.09 11.20 12.70
CA ALA A 15 15.11 10.32 11.52
C ALA A 15 13.87 10.55 10.63
N SER A 16 12.69 10.69 11.24
CA SER A 16 11.45 11.01 10.53
C SER A 16 11.53 12.36 9.81
N ALA A 17 12.08 13.40 10.45
CA ALA A 17 12.27 14.71 9.81
C ALA A 17 13.20 14.64 8.58
N VAL A 18 14.30 13.87 8.70
CA VAL A 18 15.24 13.63 7.59
C VAL A 18 14.53 12.91 6.44
N VAL A 19 13.81 11.82 6.72
CA VAL A 19 13.08 11.05 5.69
C VAL A 19 12.03 11.90 4.99
N ASN A 20 11.22 12.67 5.73
CA ASN A 20 10.22 13.57 5.16
C ASN A 20 10.82 14.63 4.23
N THR A 21 12.01 15.14 4.58
CA THR A 21 12.75 16.07 3.74
C THR A 21 13.18 15.41 2.42
N GLN A 22 13.67 14.17 2.47
CA GLN A 22 14.06 13.44 1.26
C GLN A 22 12.86 13.05 0.40
N LEU A 23 11.76 12.63 1.02
CA LEU A 23 10.50 12.33 0.34
C LEU A 23 9.99 13.55 -0.44
N SER A 24 10.06 14.74 0.16
CA SER A 24 9.68 15.99 -0.52
C SER A 24 10.53 16.26 -1.77
N LYS A 25 11.84 16.03 -1.69
CA LYS A 25 12.76 16.19 -2.83
C LYS A 25 12.49 15.17 -3.94
N LEU A 26 12.29 13.90 -3.58
CA LEU A 26 11.99 12.83 -4.54
C LEU A 26 10.64 13.06 -5.23
N ARG A 27 9.61 13.56 -4.52
CA ARG A 27 8.33 13.98 -5.14
C ARG A 27 8.51 15.12 -6.13
N MET A 28 9.41 16.08 -5.85
CA MET A 28 9.75 17.13 -6.83
C MET A 28 10.44 16.55 -8.07
N LEU A 29 11.36 15.61 -7.88
CA LEU A 29 12.05 14.91 -8.98
C LEU A 29 11.09 14.07 -9.82
N GLU A 30 10.18 13.32 -9.20
CA GLU A 30 9.17 12.54 -9.91
C GLU A 30 8.31 13.42 -10.82
N ARG A 31 7.81 14.55 -10.31
CA ARG A 31 7.08 15.55 -11.12
C ARG A 31 7.92 16.08 -12.27
N LYS A 32 9.20 16.41 -12.01
CA LYS A 32 10.13 16.88 -13.05
C LYS A 32 10.29 15.84 -14.16
N PHE A 33 10.54 14.57 -13.81
CA PHE A 33 10.73 13.51 -14.79
C PHE A 33 9.43 13.17 -15.53
N SER A 34 8.27 13.27 -14.89
CA SER A 34 6.99 13.12 -15.60
C SER A 34 6.78 14.21 -16.64
N ASN A 35 7.03 15.47 -16.27
CA ASN A 35 6.93 16.59 -17.22
C ASN A 35 7.94 16.47 -18.37
N MET A 36 9.13 15.92 -18.11
CA MET A 36 10.12 15.65 -19.16
C MET A 36 9.66 14.53 -20.10
N ASP A 37 9.06 13.46 -19.57
CA ASP A 37 8.51 12.35 -20.36
C ASP A 37 7.46 12.85 -21.36
N ASP A 38 6.50 13.64 -20.88
CA ASP A 38 5.42 14.19 -21.70
C ASP A 38 5.97 15.10 -22.80
N LYS A 39 6.89 16.01 -22.44
CA LYS A 39 7.52 16.94 -23.39
C LYS A 39 8.31 16.21 -24.46
N PHE A 40 9.14 15.24 -24.07
CA PHE A 40 9.97 14.49 -25.01
C PHE A 40 9.10 13.64 -25.94
N SER A 41 8.03 13.02 -25.42
CA SER A 41 7.08 12.25 -26.22
C SER A 41 6.44 13.10 -27.33
N ILE A 42 6.05 14.33 -27.00
CA ILE A 42 5.49 15.30 -27.97
C ILE A 42 6.57 15.74 -28.98
N GLU A 43 7.78 16.09 -28.52
CA GLU A 43 8.86 16.56 -29.39
C GLU A 43 9.32 15.47 -30.37
N ILE A 44 9.47 14.23 -29.90
CA ILE A 44 9.80 13.07 -30.75
C ILE A 44 8.75 12.90 -31.85
N SER A 45 7.47 12.98 -31.50
CA SER A 45 6.37 12.87 -32.46
C SER A 45 6.44 13.96 -33.54
N ASN A 46 6.77 15.19 -33.16
CA ASN A 46 6.93 16.30 -34.11
C ASN A 46 8.16 16.14 -35.01
N LEU A 47 9.29 15.69 -34.46
CA LEU A 47 10.50 15.43 -35.24
C LEU A 47 10.29 14.33 -36.28
N MET A 48 9.55 13.27 -35.92
CA MET A 48 9.17 12.20 -36.85
C MET A 48 8.30 12.73 -37.99
N LYS A 49 7.28 13.54 -37.68
CA LYS A 49 6.40 14.17 -38.69
C LYS A 49 7.19 15.05 -39.67
N ASN A 50 8.20 15.75 -39.19
CA ASN A 50 9.04 16.65 -39.98
C ASN A 50 10.22 15.93 -40.68
N GLY A 51 10.28 14.59 -40.62
CA GLY A 51 11.32 13.78 -41.27
C GLY A 51 12.69 13.80 -40.59
N ASN A 52 12.85 14.45 -39.42
CA ASN A 52 14.10 14.52 -38.68
C ASN A 52 14.31 13.27 -37.80
N ASN A 53 14.46 12.13 -38.47
CA ASN A 53 14.53 10.82 -37.83
C ASN A 53 15.76 10.61 -36.94
N ALA A 54 16.91 11.21 -37.30
CA ALA A 54 18.14 11.08 -36.51
C ALA A 54 17.98 11.71 -35.12
N ARG A 55 17.45 12.94 -35.06
CA ARG A 55 17.20 13.64 -33.78
C ARG A 55 16.10 12.98 -32.97
N ALA A 56 15.04 12.49 -33.62
CA ALA A 56 13.97 11.74 -32.95
C ALA A 56 14.51 10.48 -32.24
N LYS A 57 15.38 9.71 -32.91
CA LYS A 57 16.02 8.51 -32.32
C LYS A 57 16.90 8.86 -31.11
N ALA A 58 17.69 9.93 -31.18
CA ALA A 58 18.51 10.37 -30.07
C ALA A 58 17.67 10.76 -28.84
N LEU A 59 16.61 11.58 -29.04
CA LEU A 59 15.68 11.96 -27.98
C LEU A 59 14.94 10.76 -27.38
N ALA A 60 14.57 9.76 -28.20
CA ALA A 60 13.92 8.55 -27.73
C ALA A 60 14.82 7.73 -26.78
N ASN A 61 16.12 7.64 -27.06
CA ASN A 61 17.07 6.99 -26.15
C ASN A 61 17.15 7.71 -24.80
N GLU A 62 17.17 9.05 -24.79
CA GLU A 62 17.15 9.81 -23.55
C GLU A 62 15.84 9.65 -22.78
N LEU A 63 14.71 9.56 -23.49
CA LEU A 63 13.42 9.28 -22.87
C LEU A 63 13.40 7.93 -22.15
N VAL A 64 14.04 6.89 -22.72
CA VAL A 64 14.22 5.60 -22.03
C VAL A 64 15.01 5.77 -20.72
N ASN A 65 16.09 6.53 -20.73
CA ASN A 65 16.88 6.82 -19.52
C ASN A 65 16.05 7.58 -18.48
N ILE A 66 15.30 8.61 -18.90
CA ILE A 66 14.40 9.38 -18.02
C ILE A 66 13.35 8.47 -17.39
N ARG A 67 12.74 7.56 -18.15
CA ARG A 67 11.75 6.60 -17.63
C ARG A 67 12.35 5.65 -16.60
N ARG A 68 13.58 5.19 -16.80
CA ARG A 68 14.30 4.38 -15.80
C ARG A 68 14.50 5.16 -14.50
N ILE A 69 15.00 6.39 -14.58
CA ILE A 69 15.23 7.24 -13.39
C ILE A 69 13.91 7.60 -12.70
N LYS A 70 12.85 7.89 -13.48
CA LYS A 70 11.49 8.12 -12.97
C LYS A 70 10.98 6.90 -12.17
N ASN A 71 11.14 5.70 -12.69
CA ASN A 71 10.73 4.47 -12.02
C ASN A 71 11.50 4.25 -10.71
N THR A 72 12.82 4.41 -10.72
CA THR A 72 13.65 4.34 -9.51
C THR A 72 13.22 5.40 -8.48
N THR A 73 12.95 6.63 -8.91
CA THR A 73 12.49 7.71 -8.03
C THR A 73 11.15 7.37 -7.38
N ARG A 74 10.21 6.81 -8.15
CA ARG A 74 8.90 6.38 -7.66
C ARG A 74 9.03 5.25 -6.63
N ASN A 75 9.88 4.26 -6.89
CA ASN A 75 10.13 3.18 -5.93
C ASN A 75 10.75 3.71 -4.63
N MET A 76 11.68 4.66 -4.71
CA MET A 76 12.25 5.32 -3.53
C MET A 76 11.19 6.13 -2.76
N ASN A 77 10.28 6.83 -3.45
CA ASN A 77 9.15 7.50 -2.80
C ASN A 77 8.33 6.53 -1.95
N LEU A 78 7.92 5.40 -2.54
CA LEU A 78 7.14 4.37 -1.84
C LEU A 78 7.89 3.82 -0.61
N THR A 79 9.18 3.50 -0.76
CA THR A 79 10.01 3.00 0.35
C THR A 79 10.11 4.01 1.49
N LEU A 80 10.30 5.29 1.19
CA LEU A 80 10.36 6.32 2.23
C LEU A 80 8.99 6.58 2.88
N GLU A 81 7.90 6.49 2.12
CA GLU A 81 6.53 6.56 2.68
C GLU A 81 6.28 5.44 3.69
N MET A 82 6.67 4.20 3.36
CA MET A 82 6.58 3.08 4.28
C MET A 82 7.41 3.29 5.55
N LEU A 83 8.61 3.88 5.44
CA LEU A 83 9.44 4.21 6.61
C LEU A 83 8.78 5.25 7.52
N VAL A 84 8.14 6.29 6.95
CA VAL A 84 7.42 7.29 7.73
C VAL A 84 6.31 6.64 8.56
N ILE A 85 5.57 5.69 7.98
CA ILE A 85 4.52 4.94 8.69
C ILE A 85 5.13 4.13 9.83
N ARG A 86 6.18 3.36 9.58
CA ARG A 86 6.86 2.56 10.62
C ARG A 86 7.39 3.42 11.75
N PHE A 87 7.98 4.59 11.45
CA PHE A 87 8.42 5.53 12.49
C PHE A 87 7.26 6.09 13.30
N SER A 88 6.11 6.35 12.69
CA SER A 88 4.90 6.76 13.42
C SER A 88 4.46 5.68 14.39
N THR A 89 4.30 4.44 13.91
CA THR A 89 3.90 3.30 14.75
C THR A 89 4.88 3.08 15.90
N LEU A 90 6.18 3.15 15.63
CA LEU A 90 7.22 2.98 16.65
C LEU A 90 7.21 4.11 17.69
N LYS A 91 6.93 5.34 17.26
CA LYS A 91 6.75 6.49 18.17
C LYS A 91 5.51 6.31 19.05
N ASP A 92 4.38 5.93 18.46
CA ASP A 92 3.12 5.72 19.18
C ASP A 92 3.27 4.59 20.21
N PHE A 93 3.94 3.50 19.82
CA PHE A 93 4.29 2.40 20.73
C PHE A 93 5.20 2.86 21.88
N GLY A 94 6.22 3.67 21.57
CA GLY A 94 7.10 4.25 22.60
C GLY A 94 6.35 5.14 23.60
N MET A 95 5.33 5.87 23.16
CA MET A 95 4.48 6.69 24.04
C MET A 95 3.64 5.82 24.98
N ILE A 96 3.03 4.74 24.47
CA ILE A 96 2.28 3.78 25.28
C ILE A 96 3.20 3.11 26.31
N MET A 97 4.45 2.81 25.93
CA MET A 97 5.40 2.19 26.84
C MET A 97 5.72 3.08 28.06
N ASN A 98 5.73 4.41 27.87
CA ASN A 98 5.95 5.36 28.96
C ASN A 98 4.81 5.34 30.01
N THR A 99 3.64 4.77 29.69
CA THR A 99 2.53 4.63 30.64
C THR A 99 2.40 3.20 31.19
N ILE A 100 2.71 2.17 30.38
CA ILE A 100 2.64 0.77 30.81
C ILE A 100 3.67 0.47 31.91
N GLU A 101 4.93 0.89 31.77
CA GLU A 101 5.98 0.58 32.74
C GLU A 101 5.67 1.11 34.16
N PRO A 102 5.30 2.41 34.34
CA PRO A 102 4.85 2.89 35.64
C PRO A 102 3.60 2.19 36.19
N THR A 103 2.72 1.71 35.31
CA THR A 103 1.52 0.97 35.72
C THR A 103 1.88 -0.41 36.27
N ILE A 104 2.84 -1.10 35.66
CA ILE A 104 3.38 -2.38 36.16
C ILE A 104 4.07 -2.17 37.52
N ASP A 105 4.85 -1.09 37.66
CA ASP A 105 5.47 -0.74 38.95
C ASP A 105 4.43 -0.44 40.02
N MET A 106 3.32 0.22 39.66
CA MET A 106 2.19 0.44 40.57
C MET A 106 1.55 -0.87 41.03
N ILE A 107 1.34 -1.84 40.11
CA ILE A 107 0.81 -3.17 40.44
C ILE A 107 1.75 -3.91 41.42
N LYS A 108 3.07 -3.84 41.19
CA LYS A 108 4.07 -4.41 42.10
C LYS A 108 4.01 -3.79 43.50
N ASN A 109 3.85 -2.48 43.59
CA ASN A 109 3.71 -1.81 44.88
C ASN A 109 2.43 -2.24 45.63
N ILE A 110 1.30 -2.32 44.92
CA ILE A 110 0.03 -2.81 45.49
C ILE A 110 0.16 -4.27 45.95
N GLN A 111 0.87 -5.12 45.19
CA GLN A 111 1.16 -6.49 45.59
C GLN A 111 1.90 -6.52 46.94
N LEU A 112 2.93 -5.69 47.12
CA LEU A 112 3.69 -5.63 48.37
C LEU A 112 2.79 -5.23 49.55
N ASP A 113 1.98 -4.19 49.38
CA ASP A 113 1.08 -3.68 50.42
C ASP A 113 0.00 -4.69 50.80
N ILE A 114 -0.65 -5.31 49.81
CA ILE A 114 -1.70 -6.31 50.05
C ILE A 114 -1.12 -7.58 50.65
N SER A 115 0.08 -8.01 50.24
CA SER A 115 0.72 -9.22 50.80
C SER A 115 0.99 -9.10 52.31
N ALA A 116 1.17 -7.88 52.82
CA ALA A 116 1.35 -7.62 54.24
C ALA A 116 0.05 -7.75 55.05
N ILE A 117 -1.11 -7.53 54.43
CA ILE A 117 -2.43 -7.49 55.11
C ILE A 117 -3.24 -8.77 54.83
N ILE A 118 -3.24 -9.22 53.58
CA ILE A 118 -4.03 -10.35 53.06
C ILE A 118 -3.07 -11.30 52.30
N PRO A 119 -2.38 -12.21 53.00
CA PRO A 119 -1.42 -13.12 52.39
C PRO A 119 -2.02 -14.01 51.28
N THR A 120 -3.30 -14.35 51.40
CA THR A 120 -4.02 -15.18 50.42
C THR A 120 -4.25 -14.48 49.08
N ALA A 121 -4.21 -13.14 49.03
CA ALA A 121 -4.34 -12.38 47.79
C ALA A 121 -2.98 -12.14 47.07
N SER A 122 -1.87 -12.45 47.75
CA SER A 122 -0.50 -12.24 47.24
C SER A 122 -0.23 -13.00 45.93
N GLY A 123 -0.71 -14.25 45.83
CA GLY A 123 -0.46 -15.10 44.66
C GLY A 123 -1.01 -14.52 43.35
N VAL A 124 -2.26 -14.05 43.35
CA VAL A 124 -2.92 -13.50 42.15
C VAL A 124 -2.23 -12.22 41.67
N LEU A 125 -1.84 -11.35 42.60
CA LEU A 125 -1.15 -10.11 42.26
C LEU A 125 0.29 -10.35 41.78
N SER A 126 0.95 -11.38 42.33
CA SER A 126 2.27 -11.82 41.86
C SER A 126 2.22 -12.32 40.43
N GLU A 127 1.26 -13.20 40.11
CA GLU A 127 1.05 -13.72 38.76
C GLU A 127 0.74 -12.58 37.77
N MET A 128 -0.12 -11.64 38.17
CA MET A 128 -0.47 -10.48 37.34
C MET A 128 0.75 -9.58 37.06
N SER A 129 1.61 -9.34 38.06
CA SER A 129 2.86 -8.59 37.91
C SER A 129 3.86 -9.31 36.99
N GLU A 130 3.97 -10.63 37.13
CA GLU A 130 4.86 -11.47 36.34
C GLU A 130 4.45 -11.49 34.87
N VAL A 131 3.18 -11.80 34.57
CA VAL A 131 2.63 -11.77 33.20
C VAL A 131 2.79 -10.39 32.57
N SER A 132 2.50 -9.33 33.31
CA SER A 132 2.65 -7.96 32.78
C SER A 132 4.11 -7.63 32.48
N SER A 133 5.04 -8.08 33.34
CA SER A 133 6.48 -7.89 33.11
C SER A 133 7.00 -8.74 31.94
N GLU A 134 6.47 -9.95 31.76
CA GLU A 134 6.78 -10.81 30.62
C GLU A 134 6.30 -10.19 29.30
N VAL A 135 5.04 -9.74 29.24
CA VAL A 135 4.48 -9.06 28.08
C VAL A 135 5.26 -7.79 27.75
N LEU A 136 5.65 -7.00 28.77
CA LEU A 136 6.51 -5.83 28.59
C LEU A 136 7.85 -6.20 27.98
N ASN A 137 8.52 -7.24 28.51
CA ASN A 137 9.82 -7.68 28.02
C ASN A 137 9.75 -8.22 26.60
N GLU A 138 8.74 -9.02 26.27
CA GLU A 138 8.54 -9.55 24.91
C GLU A 138 8.21 -8.41 23.93
N SER A 139 7.42 -7.44 24.37
CA SER A 139 7.13 -6.20 23.63
C SER A 139 8.38 -5.34 23.35
N MET A 140 9.42 -5.45 24.18
CA MET A 140 10.70 -4.76 23.99
C MET A 140 11.69 -5.54 23.13
N ARG A 141 11.44 -6.83 22.89
CA ARG A 141 12.23 -7.64 21.95
C ARG A 141 11.84 -7.26 20.53
N ILE A 142 12.33 -6.11 20.09
CA ILE A 142 12.37 -5.77 18.67
C ILE A 142 13.47 -6.65 18.07
N ASP A 143 13.10 -7.84 17.60
CA ASP A 143 13.99 -8.64 16.77
C ASP A 143 14.41 -7.77 15.58
N GLY A 144 15.71 -7.49 15.48
CA GLY A 144 16.31 -6.47 14.63
C GLY A 144 16.24 -6.71 13.12
N ASN A 145 15.30 -7.53 12.65
CA ASN A 145 15.16 -7.96 11.26
C ASN A 145 13.93 -7.36 10.57
N TYR A 146 13.59 -6.10 10.88
CA TYR A 146 12.62 -5.32 10.10
C TYR A 146 13.24 -4.84 8.79
N ALA A 147 13.54 -5.77 7.88
CA ALA A 147 13.75 -5.40 6.48
C ALA A 147 12.50 -4.62 6.01
N ILE A 148 12.71 -3.56 5.23
CA ILE A 148 11.60 -2.93 4.51
C ILE A 148 11.22 -3.90 3.40
N GLN A 149 10.28 -4.80 3.68
CA GLN A 149 9.75 -5.70 2.67
C GLN A 149 8.93 -4.88 1.69
N THR A 150 9.41 -4.83 0.46
CA THR A 150 8.67 -4.28 -0.69
C THR A 150 7.91 -5.38 -1.44
N SER A 151 8.13 -6.65 -1.09
CA SER A 151 7.37 -7.80 -1.57
C SER A 151 6.11 -7.99 -0.73
N VAL A 152 5.00 -8.32 -1.38
CA VAL A 152 3.74 -8.67 -0.72
C VAL A 152 3.91 -10.05 -0.05
N ASP A 153 3.64 -10.14 1.25
CA ASP A 153 3.56 -11.40 1.99
C ASP A 153 2.16 -12.04 1.87
N SER A 154 1.96 -13.24 2.43
CA SER A 154 0.68 -13.96 2.34
C SER A 154 -0.48 -13.14 2.90
N ASP A 155 -0.26 -12.50 4.05
CA ASP A 155 -1.31 -11.79 4.77
C ASP A 155 -1.67 -10.50 4.03
N ALA A 156 -0.68 -9.81 3.46
CA ALA A 156 -0.92 -8.67 2.57
C ALA A 156 -1.63 -9.08 1.27
N LEU A 157 -1.37 -10.27 0.72
CA LEU A 157 -2.11 -10.79 -0.44
C LEU A 157 -3.57 -11.07 -0.10
N ASP A 158 -3.84 -11.64 1.07
CA ASP A 158 -5.20 -11.90 1.55
C ASP A 158 -5.96 -10.57 1.73
N ILE A 159 -5.32 -9.57 2.33
CA ILE A 159 -5.88 -8.21 2.46
C ILE A 159 -6.16 -7.60 1.07
N LEU A 160 -5.23 -7.70 0.12
CA LEU A 160 -5.45 -7.19 -1.24
C LEU A 160 -6.61 -7.89 -1.93
N THR A 161 -6.75 -9.20 -1.75
CA THR A 161 -7.86 -10.00 -2.30
C THR A 161 -9.20 -9.60 -1.69
N GLU A 162 -9.25 -9.36 -0.38
CA GLU A 162 -10.45 -8.85 0.30
C GLU A 162 -10.85 -7.48 -0.26
N VAL A 163 -9.88 -6.57 -0.38
CA VAL A 163 -10.10 -5.23 -0.93
C VAL A 163 -10.58 -5.30 -2.39
N GLU A 164 -9.99 -6.17 -3.21
CA GLU A 164 -10.45 -6.41 -4.59
C GLU A 164 -11.89 -6.90 -4.64
N SER A 165 -12.29 -7.84 -3.76
CA SER A 165 -13.67 -8.32 -3.68
C SER A 165 -14.65 -7.19 -3.32
N VAL A 166 -14.27 -6.30 -2.40
CA VAL A 166 -15.09 -5.14 -2.03
C VAL A 166 -15.20 -4.15 -3.20
N MET A 167 -14.09 -3.90 -3.91
CA MET A 167 -14.07 -3.03 -5.08
C MET A 167 -14.91 -3.58 -6.24
N GLU A 168 -14.89 -4.90 -6.47
CA GLU A 168 -15.73 -5.54 -7.49
C GLU A 168 -17.22 -5.38 -7.14
N GLN A 169 -17.58 -5.55 -5.86
CA GLN A 169 -18.95 -5.35 -5.40
C GLN A 169 -19.41 -3.90 -5.57
N ASP A 170 -18.56 -2.92 -5.25
CA ASP A 170 -18.84 -1.49 -5.47
C ASP A 170 -18.92 -1.13 -6.97
N ALA A 171 -18.11 -1.76 -7.82
CA ALA A 171 -18.21 -1.59 -9.26
C ALA A 171 -19.54 -2.14 -9.80
N LYS A 172 -19.98 -3.32 -9.34
CA LYS A 172 -21.27 -3.93 -9.73
C LYS A 172 -22.47 -3.06 -9.34
N THR A 173 -22.43 -2.36 -8.22
CA THR A 173 -23.53 -1.46 -7.82
C THR A 173 -23.54 -0.14 -8.60
N LYS A 174 -22.39 0.28 -9.14
CA LYS A 174 -22.24 1.53 -9.93
C LYS A 174 -22.34 1.33 -11.43
N LEU A 175 -22.23 0.10 -11.92
CA LEU A 175 -22.47 -0.23 -13.33
C LEU A 175 -23.97 -0.10 -13.61
N PRO A 176 -24.40 0.81 -14.52
CA PRO A 176 -25.79 0.87 -14.93
C PRO A 176 -26.18 -0.44 -15.64
N GLU A 177 -27.41 -0.90 -15.43
CA GLU A 177 -27.97 -1.96 -16.26
C GLU A 177 -27.93 -1.55 -17.73
N ILE A 178 -27.59 -2.49 -18.61
CA ILE A 178 -27.61 -2.26 -20.05
C ILE A 178 -29.05 -1.86 -20.41
N PRO A 179 -29.27 -0.68 -21.02
CA PRO A 179 -30.61 -0.24 -21.41
C PRO A 179 -31.32 -1.35 -22.19
N ALA A 180 -32.57 -1.66 -21.82
CA ALA A 180 -33.35 -2.75 -22.42
C ALA A 180 -33.43 -2.65 -23.95
N GLU A 181 -33.40 -1.42 -24.47
CA GLU A 181 -33.39 -1.08 -25.89
C GLU A 181 -32.18 -1.68 -26.64
N ILE A 182 -31.00 -1.70 -26.01
CA ILE A 182 -29.79 -2.29 -26.58
C ILE A 182 -29.89 -3.82 -26.56
N ASN A 183 -30.43 -4.40 -25.47
CA ASN A 183 -30.61 -5.84 -25.35
C ASN A 183 -31.60 -6.37 -26.42
N GLU A 184 -32.73 -5.69 -26.62
CA GLU A 184 -33.69 -6.03 -27.69
C GLU A 184 -33.07 -5.91 -29.09
N SER A 185 -32.22 -4.92 -29.33
CA SER A 185 -31.55 -4.75 -30.63
C SER A 185 -30.57 -5.89 -30.95
N ILE A 186 -29.87 -6.41 -29.94
CA ILE A 186 -28.94 -7.54 -30.08
C ILE A 186 -29.70 -8.85 -30.31
N ILE A 187 -30.80 -9.07 -29.59
CA ILE A 187 -31.67 -10.24 -29.75
C ILE A 187 -32.31 -10.23 -31.15
N ARG A 188 -32.88 -9.10 -31.59
CA ARG A 188 -33.45 -8.97 -32.94
C ARG A 188 -32.42 -9.18 -34.05
N SER A 189 -31.19 -8.69 -33.86
CA SER A 189 -30.12 -8.88 -34.83
C SER A 189 -29.72 -10.34 -34.97
N THR A 190 -29.69 -11.09 -33.86
CA THR A 190 -29.34 -12.52 -33.87
C THR A 190 -30.48 -13.40 -34.44
N ASP A 191 -31.74 -13.05 -34.21
CA ASP A 191 -32.89 -13.72 -34.82
C ASP A 191 -32.95 -13.49 -36.34
N ASN A 192 -32.67 -12.26 -36.80
CA ASN A 192 -32.62 -11.94 -38.22
C ASN A 192 -31.51 -12.71 -38.96
N ILE A 193 -30.36 -12.93 -38.31
CA ILE A 193 -29.27 -13.73 -38.88
C ILE A 193 -29.67 -15.22 -39.00
N LYS A 194 -30.36 -15.77 -38.00
CA LYS A 194 -30.88 -17.15 -38.05
C LYS A 194 -31.93 -17.33 -39.14
N MET A 195 -32.89 -16.40 -39.25
CA MET A 195 -33.91 -16.44 -40.29
C MET A 195 -33.33 -16.31 -41.70
N GLY A 196 -32.33 -15.45 -41.91
CA GLY A 196 -31.63 -15.35 -43.19
C GLY A 196 -30.87 -16.62 -43.59
N ARG A 197 -30.41 -17.41 -42.61
CA ARG A 197 -29.75 -18.70 -42.85
C ARG A 197 -30.77 -19.78 -43.25
N LEU A 198 -31.91 -19.85 -42.56
CA LEU A 198 -32.99 -20.81 -42.87
C LEU A 198 -33.62 -20.56 -44.24
N LEU A 199 -33.78 -19.30 -44.63
CA LEU A 199 -34.30 -18.94 -45.96
C LEU A 199 -33.33 -19.36 -47.07
N LYS A 200 -32.02 -19.22 -46.87
CA LYS A 200 -31.01 -19.70 -47.83
C LYS A 200 -31.01 -21.22 -47.95
N GLU A 201 -31.14 -21.95 -46.85
CA GLU A 201 -31.22 -23.42 -46.88
C GLU A 201 -32.50 -23.92 -47.59
N SER A 202 -33.62 -23.20 -47.43
CA SER A 202 -34.86 -23.53 -48.14
C SER A 202 -34.82 -23.26 -49.65
N GLN A 203 -34.04 -22.27 -50.12
CA GLN A 203 -33.89 -21.98 -51.55
C GLN A 203 -33.05 -23.04 -52.27
N VAL A 204 -32.06 -23.64 -51.59
CA VAL A 204 -31.20 -24.67 -52.18
C VAL A 204 -31.95 -25.99 -52.40
N LEU A 205 -33.02 -26.26 -51.66
CA LEU A 205 -33.84 -27.48 -51.79
C LEU A 205 -34.88 -27.43 -52.92
N VAL A 206 -35.10 -26.27 -53.54
CA VAL A 206 -36.10 -26.10 -54.62
C VAL A 206 -35.44 -26.10 -56.02
N GLU A 207 -34.11 -26.01 -56.10
CA GLU A 207 -33.32 -25.97 -57.35
C GLU A 207 -32.70 -27.33 -57.78
N THR A 208 -33.26 -28.47 -57.36
CA THR A 208 -32.82 -29.82 -57.83
C THR A 208 -33.92 -30.56 -58.56
#